data_AF-A0A530B0I4-F1
#
_entry.id   AF-A0A530B0I4-F1
#
_cell.length_a   1.000
_cell.length_b   1.000
_cell.length_c   1.000
_cell.angle_alpha   90.00
_cell.angle_beta   90.00
_cell.angle_gamma   90.00
#
_symmetry.space_group_name_H-M   'P 1'
#
loop_
_entity.id
_entity.type
_entity.pdbx_description
1 polymer ?
#
loop_
_entity_poly.entity_id
_entity_poly.type
_entity_poly.pdbx_seq_one_letter_code
_entity_poly.pdbx_strand_id
1 'polypeptide(L)' 'MFEIEGPDLDRLIARGTALDPGAASRSASILFAGVGVLFYRFGNPERARLHVDRGLAPYLWEWLEQAQVL' A
#
# COMPACT_ATOMS: atom_id res chain seq x y z
N MET A 1 4.28 -9.92 2.96
CA MET A 1 4.84 -8.72 2.30
C MET A 1 4.34 -8.74 0.88
N PHE A 2 3.80 -7.63 0.41
CA PHE A 2 3.35 -7.43 -0.97
C PHE A 2 4.25 -6.40 -1.63
N GLU A 3 4.68 -6.69 -2.85
CA GLU A 3 5.33 -5.73 -3.74
C GLU A 3 4.32 -5.28 -4.78
N ILE A 4 4.20 -3.98 -4.96
CA ILE A 4 3.24 -3.36 -5.87
C ILE A 4 4.01 -2.42 -6.78
N GLU A 5 3.76 -2.53 -8.08
CA GLU A 5 4.40 -1.73 -9.11
C GLU A 5 3.38 -1.29 -10.17
N GLY A 6 3.46 -0.04 -10.60
CA GLY A 6 2.71 0.48 -11.74
C GLY A 6 2.39 1.98 -11.65
N PRO A 7 1.94 2.57 -12.76
CA PRO A 7 1.70 4.01 -12.87
C PRO A 7 0.56 4.50 -11.97
N ASP A 8 -0.39 3.63 -11.61
CA ASP A 8 -1.52 3.95 -10.73
C ASP A 8 -1.26 3.67 -9.25
N LEU A 9 0.00 3.44 -8.85
CA LEU A 9 0.34 3.13 -7.46
C LEU A 9 -0.18 4.20 -6.50
N ASP A 10 -0.03 5.49 -6.82
CA ASP A 10 -0.45 6.58 -5.95
C ASP A 10 -1.97 6.58 -5.73
N ARG A 11 -2.74 6.26 -6.77
CA ARG A 11 -4.20 6.11 -6.70
C ARG A 11 -4.58 4.96 -5.77
N LEU A 12 -3.88 3.83 -5.86
CA LEU A 12 -4.10 2.70 -4.95
C LEU A 12 -3.75 3.07 -3.50
N ILE A 13 -2.62 3.75 -3.27
CA ILE A 13 -2.22 4.17 -1.93
C ILE A 13 -3.24 5.13 -1.33
N ALA A 14 -3.69 6.13 -2.08
CA ALA A 14 -4.70 7.08 -1.64
C ALA A 14 -6.05 6.42 -1.28
N ARG A 15 -6.39 5.26 -1.86
CA ARG A 15 -7.59 4.48 -1.47
C ARG A 15 -7.41 3.74 -0.16
N GLY A 16 -6.20 3.25 0.12
CA GLY A 16 -5.94 2.41 1.28
C GLY A 16 -5.68 3.20 2.55
N THR A 17 -5.18 4.42 2.45
CA THR A 17 -4.71 5.19 3.60
C THR A 17 -4.99 6.68 3.48
N ALA A 18 -5.01 7.38 4.63
CA ALA A 18 -5.09 8.85 4.68
C ALA A 18 -3.72 9.53 4.54
N LEU A 19 -2.63 8.76 4.44
CA LEU A 19 -1.30 9.30 4.17
C LEU A 19 -1.29 10.00 2.81
N ASP A 20 -0.74 11.21 2.75
CA ASP A 20 -0.41 11.87 1.49
C ASP A 20 0.69 11.07 0.76
N PRO A 21 0.40 10.46 -0.40
CA PRO A 21 1.39 9.68 -1.15
C PRO A 21 2.57 10.51 -1.66
N GLY A 22 2.43 11.84 -1.73
CA GLY A 22 3.46 12.81 -2.13
C GLY A 22 4.29 13.37 -0.98
N ALA A 23 4.01 12.98 0.27
CA ALA A 23 4.79 13.41 1.43
C ALA A 23 6.26 12.98 1.31
N ALA A 24 7.18 13.81 1.83
CA ALA A 24 8.62 13.64 1.62
C ALA A 24 9.24 12.35 2.21
N SER A 25 8.52 11.64 3.10
CA SER A 25 9.01 10.38 3.67
C SER A 25 8.81 9.21 2.72
N ARG A 26 9.88 8.42 2.51
CA ARG A 26 9.82 7.18 1.71
C ARG A 26 9.25 5.99 2.47
N SER A 27 9.03 6.10 3.77
CA SER A 27 8.51 5.01 4.61
C SER A 27 7.60 5.53 5.72
N ALA A 28 6.56 4.79 6.04
CA ALA A 28 5.67 5.10 7.16
C ALA A 28 5.01 3.83 7.72
N SER A 29 4.79 3.81 9.03
CA SER A 29 3.80 2.90 9.63
C SER A 29 2.44 3.58 9.54
N ILE A 30 1.49 2.91 8.88
CA ILE A 30 0.18 3.48 8.55
C ILE A 30 -0.91 2.43 8.77
N LEU A 31 -2.15 2.91 8.84
CA LEU A 31 -3.30 2.08 8.53
C LEU A 31 -3.48 2.06 7.02
N PHE A 32 -3.63 0.86 6.46
CA PHE A 32 -3.96 0.62 5.07
C PHE A 32 -5.10 -0.38 5.00
N ALA A 33 -6.21 -0.03 4.34
CA ALA A 33 -7.44 -0.82 4.38
C ALA A 33 -7.87 -1.17 5.82
N GLY A 34 -7.68 -0.24 6.76
CA GLY A 34 -8.01 -0.43 8.18
C GLY A 34 -7.06 -1.35 8.96
N VAL A 35 -6.03 -1.94 8.35
CA VAL A 35 -5.03 -2.77 9.05
C VAL A 35 -3.67 -2.09 9.14
N GLY A 36 -2.92 -2.40 10.20
CA GLY A 36 -1.57 -1.87 10.39
C GLY A 36 -0.58 -2.45 9.37
N VAL A 37 0.14 -1.57 8.68
CA VAL A 37 1.20 -1.95 7.73
C VAL A 37 2.43 -1.06 7.86
N LEU A 38 3.59 -1.60 7.47
CA LEU A 38 4.74 -0.78 7.09
C LEU A 38 4.72 -0.58 5.58
N PHE A 39 4.54 0.66 5.17
CA PHE A 39 4.62 1.09 3.78
C PHE A 39 5.98 1.73 3.52
N TYR A 40 6.59 1.39 2.38
CA TYR A 40 7.71 2.18 1.87
C TYR A 40 7.85 2.08 0.35
N ARG A 41 8.38 3.14 -0.26
CA ARG A 41 8.79 3.19 -1.66
C ARG A 41 10.26 2.80 -1.82
N PHE A 42 10.60 2.18 -2.94
CA PHE A 42 11.96 1.76 -3.22
C PHE A 42 12.24 1.70 -4.73
N GLY A 43 13.48 1.96 -5.13
CA GLY A 43 13.91 1.92 -6.53
C GLY A 43 13.41 3.10 -7.35
N ASN A 44 12.10 3.23 -7.54
CA ASN A 44 11.45 4.32 -8.27
C ASN A 44 10.11 4.73 -7.61
N PRO A 45 9.48 5.84 -8.02
CA PRO A 45 8.22 6.30 -7.43
C PRO A 45 7.03 5.34 -7.61
N GLU A 46 7.00 4.56 -8.69
CA GLU A 46 5.90 3.65 -9.03
C GLU A 46 6.02 2.27 -8.36
N ARG A 47 6.96 2.12 -7.41
CA ARG A 47 7.20 0.87 -6.68
C ARG A 47 7.13 1.05 -5.18
N ALA A 48 6.36 0.19 -4.53
CA ALA A 48 6.24 0.16 -3.08
C ALA A 48 6.11 -1.25 -2.53
N ARG A 49 6.36 -1.38 -1.23
CA ARG A 49 6.09 -2.59 -0.46
C ARG A 49 5.17 -2.29 0.71
N LEU A 50 4.30 -3.26 0.97
CA LEU A 50 3.48 -3.34 2.17
C LEU A 50 3.91 -4.55 2.98
N HIS A 51 4.41 -4.31 4.20
CA HIS A 51 4.58 -5.36 5.18
C HIS A 51 3.37 -5.35 6.10
N VAL A 52 2.74 -6.50 6.22
CA VAL A 52 1.53 -6.73 7.01
C VAL A 52 1.75 -8.00 7.81
N ASP A 53 1.10 -8.09 8.97
CA ASP A 53 1.08 -9.32 9.76
C ASP A 53 0.57 -10.50 8.93
N ARG A 54 1.22 -11.66 9.09
CA ARG A 54 0.94 -12.85 8.27
C ARG A 54 -0.53 -13.26 8.29
N GLY A 55 -1.20 -13.11 9.44
CA GLY A 55 -2.61 -13.46 9.62
C GLY A 55 -3.58 -12.55 8.84
N LEU A 56 -3.14 -11.36 8.47
CA LEU A 56 -3.94 -10.36 7.73
C LEU A 56 -3.58 -10.32 6.24
N ALA A 57 -2.60 -11.10 5.80
CA ALA A 57 -2.21 -11.15 4.39
C ALA A 57 -3.35 -11.59 3.46
N PRO A 58 -4.19 -12.60 3.78
CA PRO A 58 -5.34 -12.95 2.94
C PRO A 58 -6.36 -11.81 2.82
N TYR A 59 -6.67 -11.14 3.94
CA TYR A 59 -7.56 -9.98 3.96
C TYR A 59 -7.05 -8.84 3.05
N LEU A 60 -5.77 -8.50 3.18
CA LEU A 60 -5.19 -7.43 2.38
C LEU A 60 -5.16 -7.80 0.89
N TRP A 61 -4.94 -9.08 0.56
CA TRP A 61 -4.99 -9.56 -0.82
C TRP A 61 -6.39 -9.39 -1.43
N GLU A 62 -7.43 -9.86 -0.74
CA GLU A 62 -8.82 -9.71 -1.21
C GLU A 62 -9.19 -8.23 -1.40
N TRP A 63 -8.77 -7.35 -0.47
CA TRP A 63 -9.00 -5.92 -0.62
C TRP A 63 -8.29 -5.34 -1.85
N LEU A 64 -7.05 -5.76 -2.13
CA LEU A 64 -6.29 -5.31 -3.30
C LEU A 64 -6.97 -5.73 -4.61
N GLU A 65 -7.52 -6.95 -4.68
CA GLU A 65 -8.30 -7.40 -5.84
C GLU A 65 -9.52 -6.51 -6.08
N GLN A 66 -10.27 -6.18 -5.01
CA GLN A 66 -11.44 -5.30 -5.14
C GLN A 66 -11.07 -3.84 -5.48
N ALA A 67 -9.91 -3.38 -5.00
CA ALA A 67 -9.42 -2.03 -5.27
C ALA A 67 -8.96 -1.80 -6.73
N GLN A 68 -8.88 -2.85 -7.55
CA GLN A 68 -8.55 -2.73 -8.98
C GLN A 68 -9.77 -2.68 -9.89
N VAL A 69 -10.96 -3.08 -9.40
CA VAL A 69 -12.18 -3.24 -10.22
C VAL A 69 -13.05 -1.96 -10.24
N LEU A 70 -12.71 -0.95 -9.43
CA LEU A 70 -13.46 0.30 -9.23
C LEU A 70 -12.56 1.52 -9.42
#